data_AF-A0A699SGL8-F1
#
_entry.id   AF-A0A699SGL8-F1
#
_cell.length_a   1.000
_cell.length_b   1.000
_cell.length_c   1.000
_cell.angle_alpha   90.00
_cell.angle_beta   90.00
_cell.angle_gamma   90.00
#
_symmetry.space_group_name_H-M   'P 1'
#
loop_
_entity.id
_entity.type
_entity.pdbx_description
1 polymer ?
#
loop_
_entity_poly.entity_id
_entity_poly.type
_entity_poly.pdbx_seq_one_letter_code
_entity_poly.pdbx_strand_id
1 'polypeptide(L)'
;MIMEFCIGLEYLNFRATCKRCHLATPVVRWRGEVTLKRLQNYSLLSPWLMMADEKRGIVTLEDPLYGYKYFMKKLPASVADGEICHSRYGWLLYYSEHGLEFCNPFTNEVHDLPVTNDYFYSLCISAPPSSPDCMVVAFSYK
;
A
#
# COMPACT_ATOMS: atom_id res chain seq x y z
N MET A 1 -0.24 4.71 -20.65
CA MET A 1 -1.63 4.25 -20.91
C MET A 1 -2.04 3.26 -19.81
N ILE A 2 -3.29 3.21 -19.31
CA ILE A 2 -3.64 2.42 -18.10
C ILE A 2 -3.21 0.94 -18.16
N MET A 3 -3.20 0.36 -19.36
CA MET A 3 -2.76 -1.01 -19.63
C MET A 3 -1.26 -1.28 -19.44
N GLU A 4 -0.42 -0.24 -19.37
CA GLU A 4 0.99 -0.42 -19.04
C GLU A 4 1.15 -0.92 -17.60
N PHE A 5 0.16 -0.63 -16.76
CA PHE A 5 0.07 -1.03 -15.36
C PHE A 5 -0.67 -2.37 -15.18
N CYS A 6 -1.54 -2.78 -16.10
CA CYS A 6 -2.24 -4.08 -16.04
C CYS A 6 -1.33 -5.23 -16.50
N ILE A 7 -1.16 -6.26 -15.67
CA ILE A 7 -0.31 -7.42 -15.98
C ILE A 7 -1.06 -8.73 -15.69
N GLY A 8 -0.76 -9.79 -16.45
CA GLY A 8 -1.34 -11.11 -16.24
C GLY A 8 -2.87 -11.10 -16.34
N LEU A 9 -3.53 -11.44 -15.23
CA LEU A 9 -4.99 -11.57 -15.16
C LEU A 9 -5.70 -10.22 -15.36
N GLU A 10 -5.16 -9.11 -14.87
CA GLU A 10 -5.74 -7.78 -15.09
C GLU A 10 -5.73 -7.39 -16.57
N TYR A 11 -4.63 -7.69 -17.26
CA TYR A 11 -4.52 -7.45 -18.70
C TYR A 11 -5.56 -8.27 -19.47
N LEU A 12 -5.74 -9.53 -19.09
CA LEU A 12 -6.74 -10.42 -19.69
C LEU A 12 -8.17 -9.93 -19.40
N ASN A 13 -8.45 -9.51 -18.17
CA ASN A 13 -9.75 -8.98 -17.76
C ASN A 13 -10.07 -7.66 -18.47
N PHE A 14 -9.11 -6.74 -18.56
CA PHE A 14 -9.24 -5.49 -19.31
C PHE A 14 -9.48 -5.76 -20.80
N ARG A 15 -8.74 -6.70 -21.38
CA ARG A 15 -8.92 -7.14 -22.77
C ARG A 15 -10.30 -7.76 -23.02
N ALA A 16 -10.86 -8.44 -22.03
CA ALA A 16 -12.17 -9.09 -22.11
C ALA A 16 -13.34 -8.14 -21.89
N THR A 17 -13.13 -6.92 -21.37
CA THR A 17 -14.23 -6.04 -20.92
C THR A 17 -15.09 -5.53 -22.08
N CYS A 18 -14.48 -5.09 -23.19
CA CYS A 18 -15.21 -4.66 -24.38
C CYS A 18 -14.34 -4.68 -25.65
N LYS A 19 -14.97 -4.54 -26.82
CA LYS A 19 -14.28 -4.50 -28.14
C LYS A 19 -13.22 -3.39 -28.22
N ARG A 20 -13.47 -2.22 -27.63
CA ARG A 20 -12.49 -1.12 -27.62
C ARG A 20 -11.24 -1.48 -26.81
N CYS A 21 -11.42 -2.04 -25.62
CA CYS A 21 -10.30 -2.51 -24.79
C CYS A 21 -9.54 -3.65 -25.47
N HIS A 22 -10.25 -4.55 -26.15
CA HIS A 22 -9.64 -5.64 -26.93
C HIS A 22 -8.73 -5.15 -28.06
N LEU A 23 -9.15 -4.11 -28.77
CA LEU A 23 -8.37 -3.49 -29.85
C LEU A 23 -7.22 -2.63 -29.32
N ALA A 24 -7.42 -2.00 -28.16
CA ALA A 24 -6.38 -1.23 -27.49
C ALA A 24 -5.27 -2.12 -26.92
N THR A 25 -5.55 -3.38 -26.59
CA THR A 25 -4.63 -4.39 -26.02
C THR A 25 -3.99 -5.29 -27.10
N PRO A 26 -2.76 -4.99 -27.58
CA PRO A 26 -2.06 -5.90 -28.49
C PRO A 26 -1.84 -7.28 -27.83
N VAL A 27 -1.75 -8.33 -28.64
CA VAL A 27 -1.54 -9.69 -28.12
C VAL A 27 -0.15 -9.77 -27.48
N VAL A 28 -0.11 -9.88 -26.15
CA VAL A 28 1.15 -10.00 -25.39
C VAL A 28 1.69 -11.42 -25.56
N ARG A 29 2.95 -11.53 -26.04
CA ARG A 29 3.69 -12.79 -26.00
C ARG A 29 4.16 -13.05 -24.56
N TRP A 30 3.43 -13.89 -23.85
CA TRP A 30 3.69 -14.22 -22.44
C TRP A 30 5.01 -14.97 -22.20
N ARG A 31 5.58 -15.55 -23.25
CA ARG A 31 6.80 -16.38 -23.20
C ARG A 31 8.10 -15.62 -23.52
N GLY A 32 8.07 -14.28 -23.44
CA GLY A 32 9.22 -13.42 -23.69
C GLY A 32 9.84 -12.90 -22.40
N GLU A 33 11.15 -12.70 -22.40
CA GLU A 33 11.94 -12.20 -21.25
C GLU A 33 11.42 -10.85 -20.71
N VAL A 34 10.91 -9.99 -21.60
CA VAL A 34 10.27 -8.70 -21.24
C VAL A 34 9.01 -8.91 -20.41
N THR A 35 8.18 -9.90 -20.75
CA THR A 35 6.93 -10.18 -20.04
C THR A 35 7.19 -10.83 -18.69
N LEU A 36 8.22 -11.67 -18.60
CA LEU A 36 8.66 -12.31 -17.36
C LEU A 36 9.24 -11.28 -16.38
N LYS A 37 10.05 -10.33 -16.87
CA LYS A 37 10.49 -9.16 -16.10
C LYS A 37 9.31 -8.28 -15.65
N ARG A 38 8.30 -8.08 -16.50
CA ARG A 38 7.07 -7.36 -16.13
C ARG A 38 6.28 -8.09 -15.04
N LEU A 39 6.14 -9.42 -15.10
CA LEU A 39 5.47 -10.24 -14.08
C LEU A 39 6.24 -10.25 -12.74
N GLN A 40 7.57 -10.33 -12.78
CA GLN A 40 8.41 -10.21 -11.58
C GLN A 40 8.26 -8.83 -10.93
N ASN A 41 8.27 -7.76 -11.74
CA ASN A 41 7.98 -6.41 -11.26
C ASN A 41 6.55 -6.30 -10.73
N TYR A 42 5.58 -7.02 -11.30
CA TYR A 42 4.19 -6.96 -10.86
C TYR A 42 3.97 -7.54 -9.46
N SER A 43 4.67 -8.63 -9.10
CA SER A 43 4.66 -9.13 -7.73
C SER A 43 5.22 -8.12 -6.72
N LEU A 44 6.04 -7.17 -7.17
CA LEU A 44 6.54 -6.02 -6.38
C LEU A 44 5.60 -4.80 -6.44
N LEU A 45 4.64 -4.76 -7.38
CA LEU A 45 3.79 -3.60 -7.67
C LEU A 45 2.31 -3.80 -7.31
N SER A 46 1.84 -5.04 -7.13
CA SER A 46 0.47 -5.30 -6.71
C SER A 46 0.34 -4.97 -5.22
N PRO A 47 -0.47 -3.97 -4.83
CA PRO A 47 -0.66 -3.66 -3.42
C PRO A 47 -1.35 -4.85 -2.74
N TRP A 48 -0.72 -5.39 -1.70
CA TRP A 48 -1.32 -6.45 -0.90
C TRP A 48 -2.41 -5.86 -0.01
N LEU A 49 -3.52 -6.57 0.15
CA LEU A 49 -4.59 -6.10 1.03
C LEU A 49 -4.19 -6.38 2.48
N MET A 50 -3.99 -5.33 3.25
CA MET A 50 -3.70 -5.41 4.69
C MET A 50 -5.01 -5.35 5.49
N MET A 51 -5.22 -6.34 6.35
CA MET A 51 -6.34 -6.40 7.29
C MET A 51 -5.79 -6.54 8.71
N ALA A 52 -6.06 -5.56 9.57
CA ALA A 52 -5.73 -5.63 10.97
C ALA A 52 -6.92 -6.22 11.75
N ASP A 53 -6.71 -7.33 12.45
CA ASP A 53 -7.64 -7.86 13.44
C ASP A 53 -7.18 -7.44 14.82
N GLU A 54 -7.76 -6.36 15.34
CA GLU A 54 -7.45 -5.78 16.66
C GLU A 54 -7.67 -6.79 17.79
N LYS A 55 -8.75 -7.59 17.71
CA LYS A 55 -9.12 -8.56 18.76
C LYS A 55 -8.10 -9.68 18.88
N ARG A 56 -7.55 -10.12 17.75
CA ARG A 56 -6.54 -11.18 17.70
C ARG A 56 -5.11 -10.64 17.77
N GLY A 57 -4.93 -9.34 17.54
CA GLY A 57 -3.61 -8.72 17.41
C GLY A 57 -2.83 -9.29 16.22
N ILE A 58 -3.52 -9.62 15.11
CA ILE A 58 -2.91 -10.21 13.92
C ILE A 58 -3.15 -9.28 12.74
N VAL A 59 -2.11 -9.03 11.96
CA VAL A 59 -2.25 -8.44 10.62
C VAL A 59 -2.19 -9.54 9.58
N THR A 60 -3.19 -9.58 8.72
CA THR A 60 -3.21 -10.44 7.54
C THR A 60 -2.90 -9.61 6.31
N LEU A 61 -1.95 -10.07 5.50
CA LEU A 61 -1.72 -9.57 4.16
C LEU A 61 -2.24 -10.59 3.17
N GLU A 62 -3.20 -10.19 2.35
CA GLU A 62 -3.78 -11.03 1.31
C GLU A 62 -3.25 -10.62 -0.06
N ASP A 63 -2.64 -11.57 -0.76
CA ASP A 63 -2.26 -11.44 -2.16
C ASP A 63 -3.55 -11.44 -3.00
N PRO A 64 -3.92 -10.33 -3.65
CA PRO A 64 -5.18 -10.24 -4.37
C PRO A 64 -5.24 -11.12 -5.63
N LEU A 65 -4.11 -11.66 -6.10
CA LEU A 65 -4.03 -12.47 -7.32
C LEU A 65 -4.21 -13.95 -7.01
N TYR A 66 -3.58 -14.42 -5.94
CA TYR A 66 -3.55 -15.84 -5.60
C TYR A 66 -4.39 -16.18 -4.37
N GLY A 67 -4.86 -15.18 -3.62
CA GLY A 67 -5.57 -15.37 -2.35
C GLY A 67 -4.67 -15.91 -1.24
N TYR A 68 -3.34 -15.88 -1.42
CA TYR A 68 -2.41 -16.28 -0.36
C TYR A 68 -2.51 -15.31 0.81
N LYS A 69 -2.58 -15.86 2.01
CA LYS A 69 -2.66 -15.09 3.25
C LYS A 69 -1.37 -15.25 4.03
N TYR A 70 -0.74 -14.12 4.30
CA TYR A 70 0.44 -14.03 5.14
C TYR A 70 0.05 -13.39 6.46
N PHE A 71 0.52 -13.98 7.56
CA PHE A 71 0.23 -13.48 8.89
C PHE A 71 1.49 -12.82 9.45
N MET A 72 1.37 -11.55 9.82
CA MET A 72 2.42 -10.83 10.52
C MET A 72 2.16 -10.85 12.02
N LYS A 73 3.25 -10.72 12.79
CA LYS A 73 3.16 -10.47 14.23
C LYS A 73 2.41 -9.16 14.48
N LYS A 74 1.89 -9.02 15.70
CA LYS A 74 1.12 -7.86 16.14
C LYS A 74 1.85 -6.56 15.77
N LEU A 75 1.12 -5.62 15.18
CA LEU A 75 1.58 -4.23 15.05
C LEU A 75 1.97 -3.69 16.43
N PRO A 76 2.83 -2.65 16.47
CA PRO A 76 3.01 -1.89 17.71
C PRO A 76 1.65 -1.57 18.35
N ALA A 77 1.56 -1.71 19.67
CA ALA A 77 0.28 -1.55 20.39
C ALA A 77 -0.36 -0.18 20.11
N SER A 78 0.46 0.85 19.89
CA SER A 78 0.07 2.19 19.49
C SER A 78 -0.75 2.26 18.19
N VAL A 79 -0.53 1.35 17.24
CA VAL A 79 -1.27 1.30 15.97
C VAL A 79 -2.63 0.61 16.14
N ALA A 80 -2.77 -0.30 17.12
CA ALA A 80 -3.97 -1.13 17.27
C ALA A 80 -5.18 -0.34 17.77
N ASP A 81 -4.96 0.74 18.49
CA ASP A 81 -6.02 1.64 19.00
C ASP A 81 -6.10 2.95 18.18
N GLY A 82 -5.26 3.07 17.14
CA GLY A 82 -5.05 4.28 16.36
C GLY A 82 -5.74 4.28 14.99
N GLU A 83 -5.92 5.46 14.41
CA GLU A 83 -6.47 5.60 13.06
C GLU A 83 -5.36 5.70 12.02
N ILE A 84 -5.34 4.79 11.05
CA ILE A 84 -4.40 4.85 9.92
C ILE A 84 -4.83 5.93 8.93
N CYS A 85 -4.03 6.99 8.83
CA CYS A 85 -4.30 8.15 7.97
C CYS A 85 -3.76 7.98 6.55
N HIS A 86 -2.59 7.34 6.41
CA HIS A 86 -1.94 7.15 5.11
C HIS A 86 -1.04 5.92 5.11
N SER A 87 -0.91 5.28 3.94
CA SER A 87 0.02 4.16 3.74
C SER A 87 0.77 4.33 2.42
N ARG A 88 2.10 4.39 2.49
CA ARG A 88 2.97 4.50 1.31
C ARG A 88 4.40 4.08 1.64
N TYR A 89 5.13 3.59 0.64
CA TYR A 89 6.55 3.21 0.77
C TYR A 89 6.85 2.13 1.82
N GLY A 90 5.86 1.31 2.19
CA GLY A 90 6.00 0.33 3.27
C GLY A 90 5.83 0.90 4.68
N TRP A 91 5.38 2.15 4.78
CA TRP A 91 5.13 2.85 6.05
C TRP A 91 3.66 3.20 6.20
N LEU A 92 3.20 3.20 7.45
CA LEU A 92 1.91 3.69 7.91
C LEU A 92 2.13 5.03 8.61
N LEU A 93 1.27 6.01 8.34
CA LEU A 93 1.10 7.22 9.14
C LEU A 93 -0.23 7.09 9.86
N TYR A 94 -0.24 7.22 11.18
CA TYR A 94 -1.41 7.00 12.01
C TYR A 94 -1.41 7.90 13.25
N TYR A 95 -2.58 8.06 13.86
CA TYR A 95 -2.75 8.68 15.17
C TYR A 95 -2.64 7.65 16.29
N SER A 96 -1.70 7.83 17.22
CA SER A 96 -1.56 7.08 18.46
C SER A 96 -2.03 7.89 19.67
N GLU A 97 -1.95 7.30 20.87
CA GLU A 97 -2.15 8.04 22.14
C GLU A 97 -1.11 9.16 22.37
N HIS A 98 0.03 9.11 21.67
CA HIS A 98 1.12 10.08 21.80
C HIS A 98 1.13 11.14 20.71
N GLY A 99 0.27 11.01 19.68
CA GLY A 99 0.17 11.96 18.56
C GLY A 99 0.29 11.28 17.20
N LEU A 100 0.88 11.96 16.22
CA LEU A 100 1.13 11.38 14.90
C LEU A 100 2.44 10.58 14.92
N GLU A 101 2.39 9.36 14.39
CA GLU A 101 3.53 8.45 14.34
C GLU A 101 3.64 7.78 12.96
N PHE A 102 4.87 7.47 12.57
CA PHE A 102 5.16 6.53 11.50
C PHE A 102 5.38 5.13 12.06
N CYS A 103 4.85 4.11 11.41
CA CYS A 103 5.16 2.71 11.71
C CYS A 103 5.48 1.95 10.42
N ASN A 104 6.57 1.18 10.45
CA ASN A 104 6.84 0.16 9.45
C ASN A 104 6.36 -1.20 9.98
N PRO A 105 5.27 -1.77 9.44
CA PRO A 105 4.67 -3.01 9.95
C PRO A 105 5.54 -4.26 9.71
N PHE A 106 6.58 -4.16 8.87
CA PHE A 106 7.48 -5.28 8.55
C PHE A 106 8.72 -5.29 9.44
N THR A 107 9.22 -4.11 9.82
CA THR A 107 10.42 -3.96 10.68
C THR A 107 10.06 -3.66 12.13
N ASN A 108 8.82 -3.28 12.43
CA ASN A 108 8.36 -2.71 13.70
C ASN A 108 9.08 -1.42 14.10
N GLU A 109 9.68 -0.72 13.15
CA GLU A 109 10.24 0.62 13.39
C GLU A 109 9.11 1.63 13.56
N VAL A 110 9.24 2.48 14.58
CA VAL A 110 8.32 3.57 14.87
C VAL A 110 9.10 4.88 14.93
N HIS A 111 8.56 5.93 14.31
CA HIS A 111 9.13 7.27 14.36
C HIS A 111 8.05 8.27 14.74
N ASP A 112 8.27 8.98 15.84
CA ASP A 112 7.37 10.02 16.32
C ASP A 112 7.45 11.26 15.42
N LEU A 113 6.31 11.91 15.19
CA LEU A 113 6.27 13.25 14.60
C LEU A 113 6.18 14.33 15.68
N PRO A 114 6.55 15.59 15.35
CA PRO A 114 6.29 16.71 16.23
C PRO A 114 4.82 16.77 16.65
N VAL A 115 4.59 16.96 17.95
CA VAL A 115 3.23 17.05 18.50
C VAL A 115 2.50 18.24 17.89
N THR A 116 1.30 18.00 17.36
CA THR A 116 0.40 19.03 16.84
C THR A 116 -0.84 19.12 17.72
N ASN A 117 -1.31 20.33 18.01
CA ASN A 117 -2.58 20.53 18.72
C ASN A 117 -3.80 20.40 17.79
N ASP A 118 -3.56 20.32 16.49
CA ASP A 118 -4.59 20.21 15.46
C ASP A 118 -4.84 18.75 15.10
N TYR A 119 -6.11 18.43 14.86
CA TYR A 119 -6.53 17.18 14.25
C TYR A 119 -6.77 17.41 12.74
N PHE A 120 -6.16 16.57 11.92
CA PHE A 120 -6.17 16.71 10.47
C PHE A 120 -7.06 15.63 9.86
N TYR A 121 -7.91 16.01 8.91
CA TYR A 121 -8.81 15.06 8.25
C TYR A 121 -8.14 14.31 7.09
N SER A 122 -6.99 14.81 6.63
CA SER A 122 -6.22 14.17 5.57
C SER A 122 -4.74 14.44 5.75
N LEU A 123 -3.95 13.38 5.70
CA LEU A 123 -2.49 13.44 5.75
C LEU A 123 -1.87 12.61 4.62
N CYS A 124 -0.69 13.01 4.15
CA CYS A 124 0.11 12.21 3.22
C CYS A 124 1.61 12.45 3.38
N ILE A 125 2.40 11.52 2.84
CA ILE A 125 3.87 11.60 2.85
C ILE A 125 4.43 11.72 1.43
N SER A 126 5.45 12.57 1.27
CA SER A 126 6.13 12.78 -0.02
C SER A 126 7.13 11.66 -0.36
N ALA A 127 7.83 11.14 0.65
CA ALA A 127 8.90 10.16 0.54
C ALA A 127 8.83 9.14 1.70
N PRO A 128 9.66 8.08 1.72
CA PRO A 128 9.78 7.22 2.89
C PRO A 128 10.25 8.04 4.13
N PRO A 129 9.75 7.78 5.34
CA PRO A 129 10.21 8.43 6.58
C PRO A 129 11.71 8.30 6.85
N SER A 130 12.37 7.30 6.29
CA SER A 130 13.83 7.13 6.34
C SER A 130 14.61 8.10 5.43
N SER A 131 13.92 8.84 4.55
CA SER A 131 14.50 9.86 3.68
C SER A 131 14.60 11.19 4.42
N PRO A 132 15.75 11.90 4.34
CA PRO A 132 15.89 13.24 4.95
C PRO A 132 14.96 14.29 4.33
N ASP A 133 14.52 14.07 3.09
CA ASP A 133 13.62 14.98 2.36
C ASP A 133 12.13 14.61 2.53
N CYS A 134 11.80 13.71 3.47
CA CYS A 134 10.42 13.35 3.73
C CYS A 134 9.64 14.53 4.31
N MET A 135 8.51 14.85 3.68
CA MET A 135 7.57 15.87 4.14
C MET A 135 6.22 15.23 4.44
N VAL A 136 5.60 15.66 5.54
CA VAL A 136 4.19 15.38 5.84
C VAL A 136 3.36 16.59 5.46
N VAL A 137 2.34 16.34 4.65
CA VAL A 137 1.35 17.36 4.27
C VAL A 137 0.04 16.99 4.94
N ALA A 138 -0.54 17.94 5.67
CA ALA A 138 -1.76 17.74 6.43
C ALA A 138 -2.81 18.81 6.11
N PHE A 139 -4.08 18.42 6.09
CA PHE A 139 -5.22 19.31 5.85
C PHE A 139 -6.14 19.29 7.08
N SER A 140 -6.37 20.46 7.67
CA SER A 140 -7.27 20.66 8.81
C SER A 140 -8.63 21.21 8.38
N TYR A 141 -9.64 21.02 9.23
CA TYR A 141 -10.86 21.80 9.14
C TYR A 141 -10.54 23.26 9.49
N LYS A 142 -11.10 24.20 8.72
CA LYS A 142 -10.98 25.64 9.01
C LYS A 142 -11.75 26.02 10.26
#